data_AF-A0A914L591-F1
#
_entry.id   AF-A0A914L591-F1
#
_cell.length_a   1.000
_cell.length_b   1.000
_cell.length_c   1.000
_cell.angle_alpha   90.00
_cell.angle_beta   90.00
_cell.angle_gamma   90.00
#
_symmetry.space_group_name_H-M   'P 1'
#
loop_
_entity.id
_entity.type
_entity.pdbx_description
1 polymer ?
#
loop_
_entity_poly.entity_id
_entity_poly.type
_entity_poly.pdbx_seq_one_letter_code
_entity_poly.pdbx_strand_id
1 'polypeptide(L)'
;MPDHINFTNLEKRGHGLIIKPKISASDWYAILTAFIAALLVFILLFVETEITELLLCRKERGCKKGSGMHWDLVLMGICAFLCSLFGLPWMCAAAVQSLAHCSSLSVMKKTAPGARPEVDYVLEQRVTTIGVSLLIGLIAFGGNYLRLPLASLFGVFLYLGVMNLRGVQLIHRIVLFFIPKKYLPDTRYAQEMSIWRMHLYTWIQLICLFVVYTVKYFKKTALAFPFVLMLFIFLRQIVLPHIFTQPELKAIDGDESEDDDDYYDPTLPV
;
A
#
# COMPACT_ATOMS: atom_id res chain seq x y z
N MET A 1 7.04 15.90 -22.82
CA MET A 1 7.91 14.72 -22.68
C MET A 1 9.27 15.08 -23.26
N PRO A 2 10.39 14.56 -22.73
CA PRO A 2 11.70 14.79 -23.35
C PRO A 2 11.73 14.17 -24.74
N ASP A 3 12.32 14.87 -25.72
CA ASP A 3 12.39 14.41 -27.12
C ASP A 3 13.42 13.26 -27.31
N HIS A 4 14.27 13.02 -26.31
CA HIS A 4 15.29 11.97 -26.30
C HIS A 4 15.56 11.47 -24.87
N ILE A 5 16.01 10.22 -24.75
CA ILE A 5 16.43 9.64 -23.47
C ILE A 5 17.77 10.27 -23.07
N ASN A 6 17.77 11.04 -21.99
CA ASN A 6 18.98 11.62 -21.40
C ASN A 6 19.43 10.83 -20.18
N PHE A 7 20.75 10.68 -20.04
CA PHE A 7 21.35 10.03 -18.88
C PHE A 7 21.60 11.02 -17.75
N THR A 8 21.46 10.55 -16.51
CA THR A 8 21.85 11.29 -15.32
C THR A 8 23.34 11.63 -15.37
N ASN A 9 23.68 12.92 -15.32
CA ASN A 9 25.04 13.47 -15.24
C ASN A 9 26.02 12.91 -16.30
N LEU A 10 25.84 13.33 -17.55
CA LEU A 10 26.63 12.91 -18.72
C LEU A 10 28.15 13.05 -18.53
N GLU A 11 28.61 14.17 -17.97
CA GLU A 11 30.04 14.46 -17.75
C GLU A 11 30.72 13.48 -16.79
N LYS A 12 30.05 13.11 -15.69
CA LYS A 12 30.64 12.19 -14.71
C LYS A 12 30.60 10.72 -15.16
N ARG A 13 29.69 10.37 -16.07
CA ARG A 13 29.37 9.00 -16.49
C ARG A 13 30.15 8.51 -17.71
N GLY A 14 30.62 9.42 -18.57
CA GLY A 14 31.57 9.10 -19.66
C GLY A 14 31.06 8.09 -20.70
N HIS A 15 29.74 8.05 -20.97
CA HIS A 15 29.03 7.15 -21.90
C HIS A 15 28.78 5.69 -21.44
N GLY A 16 29.13 5.32 -20.21
CA GLY A 16 28.84 3.97 -19.68
C GLY A 16 27.41 3.81 -19.14
N LEU A 17 26.72 2.73 -19.55
CA LEU A 17 25.44 2.32 -18.94
C LEU A 17 25.61 1.99 -17.45
N ILE A 18 26.76 1.47 -17.05
CA ILE A 18 27.07 1.07 -15.66
C ILE A 18 27.83 2.20 -14.94
N ILE A 19 27.41 2.52 -13.71
CA ILE A 19 28.12 3.47 -12.85
C ILE A 19 29.39 2.80 -12.30
N LYS A 20 30.56 3.43 -12.55
CA LYS A 20 31.81 3.04 -11.92
C LYS A 20 31.97 3.74 -10.56
N PRO A 21 32.23 3.01 -9.45
CA PRO A 21 32.51 3.64 -8.17
C PRO A 21 33.82 4.43 -8.27
N LYS A 22 33.78 5.72 -7.95
CA LYS A 22 34.96 6.63 -7.95
C LYS A 22 35.58 6.79 -6.56
N ILE A 23 34.96 6.21 -5.53
CA ILE A 23 35.43 6.33 -4.14
C ILE A 23 36.60 5.37 -3.95
N SER A 24 37.74 5.89 -3.48
CA SER A 24 38.91 5.09 -3.13
C SER A 24 38.62 4.24 -1.89
N ALA A 25 39.15 3.02 -1.82
CA ALA A 25 38.98 2.13 -0.66
C ALA A 25 39.54 2.71 0.65
N SER A 26 40.38 3.76 0.58
CA SER A 26 40.89 4.52 1.73
C SER A 26 39.81 5.31 2.47
N ASP A 27 38.70 5.68 1.80
CA ASP A 27 37.67 6.55 2.36
C ASP A 27 36.57 5.74 3.07
N TRP A 28 36.98 4.96 4.07
CA TRP A 28 36.09 4.03 4.80
C TRP A 28 34.86 4.71 5.42
N TYR A 29 34.99 5.99 5.83
CA TYR A 29 33.87 6.80 6.34
C TYR A 29 32.76 6.97 5.30
N ALA A 30 33.10 7.18 4.02
CA ALA A 30 32.13 7.32 2.95
C ALA A 30 31.38 5.99 2.70
N ILE A 31 32.09 4.87 2.78
CA ILE A 31 31.50 3.53 2.66
C ILE A 31 30.54 3.26 3.83
N LEU A 32 30.94 3.59 5.05
CA LEU A 32 30.11 3.40 6.25
C LEU A 32 28.83 4.26 6.20
N THR A 33 28.95 5.53 5.83
CA THR A 33 27.78 6.42 5.70
C THR A 33 26.83 5.97 4.59
N ALA A 34 27.35 5.48 3.47
CA ALA A 34 26.56 4.90 2.40
C ALA A 34 25.84 3.62 2.85
N PHE A 35 26.49 2.76 3.65
CA PHE A 35 25.88 1.56 4.22
C PHE A 35 24.70 1.91 5.15
N ILE A 36 24.87 2.90 6.05
CA ILE A 36 23.81 3.37 6.94
C ILE A 36 22.64 3.94 6.13
N ALA A 37 22.92 4.74 5.09
CA ALA A 37 21.88 5.27 4.21
C ALA A 37 21.15 4.15 3.45
N ALA A 38 21.86 3.14 2.95
CA ALA A 38 21.28 1.99 2.27
C ALA A 38 20.38 1.17 3.20
N LEU A 39 20.76 0.99 4.46
CA LEU A 39 19.94 0.31 5.47
C LEU A 39 18.62 1.08 5.70
N LEU A 40 18.68 2.41 5.80
CA LEU A 40 17.47 3.23 5.97
C LEU A 40 16.53 3.14 4.76
N VAL A 41 17.08 3.18 3.54
CA VAL A 41 16.31 2.99 2.30
C VAL A 41 15.71 1.58 2.23
N PHE A 42 16.46 0.55 2.64
CA PHE A 42 15.95 -0.81 2.71
C PHE A 42 14.76 -0.93 3.65
N ILE A 43 14.83 -0.35 4.85
CA ILE A 43 13.69 -0.35 5.79
C ILE A 43 12.48 0.36 5.19
N LEU A 44 12.68 1.50 4.52
CA LEU A 44 11.58 2.22 3.86
C LEU A 44 10.92 1.35 2.78
N LEU A 45 11.71 0.75 1.88
CA LEU A 45 11.20 -0.11 0.81
C LEU A 45 10.52 -1.37 1.35
N PHE A 46 11.09 -1.98 2.40
CA PHE A 46 10.49 -3.12 3.08
C PHE A 46 9.11 -2.79 3.64
N VAL A 47 8.99 -1.70 4.41
CA VAL A 47 7.73 -1.30 5.03
C VAL A 47 6.69 -0.93 3.96
N GLU A 48 7.07 -0.22 2.90
CA GLU A 48 6.13 0.14 1.82
C GLU A 48 5.62 -1.09 1.06
N THR A 49 6.50 -2.05 0.75
CA THR A 49 6.14 -3.27 0.04
C THR A 49 5.25 -4.18 0.90
N GLU A 50 5.65 -4.48 2.13
CA GLU A 50 4.90 -5.37 3.03
C GLU A 50 3.51 -4.80 3.37
N ILE A 51 3.40 -3.50 3.67
CA ILE A 51 2.08 -2.89 3.92
C ILE A 51 1.20 -2.97 2.67
N THR A 52 1.79 -2.75 1.49
CA THR A 52 1.05 -2.83 0.23
C THR A 52 0.57 -4.26 -0.05
N GLU A 53 1.40 -5.27 0.21
CA GLU A 53 1.07 -6.69 0.03
C GLU A 53 0.01 -7.16 1.03
N LEU A 54 0.15 -6.83 2.32
CA LEU A 54 -0.87 -7.13 3.32
C LEU A 54 -2.22 -6.49 2.97
N LEU A 55 -2.19 -5.27 2.44
CA LEU A 55 -3.39 -4.61 1.94
C LEU A 55 -3.92 -5.24 0.65
N LEU A 56 -3.07 -5.87 -0.16
CA LEU A 56 -3.46 -6.62 -1.36
C LEU A 56 -4.12 -7.96 -1.04
N CYS A 57 -3.54 -8.69 -0.09
CA CYS A 57 -3.90 -10.04 0.32
C CYS A 57 -4.96 -10.09 1.42
N ARG A 58 -5.73 -9.02 1.63
CA ARG A 58 -6.86 -9.06 2.58
C ARG A 58 -7.84 -10.16 2.20
N LYS A 59 -8.30 -10.92 3.20
CA LYS A 59 -9.19 -12.08 2.99
C LYS A 59 -10.51 -11.68 2.32
N GLU A 60 -10.99 -10.46 2.59
CA GLU A 60 -12.17 -9.83 1.97
C GLU A 60 -12.15 -9.82 0.42
N ARG A 61 -10.98 -10.01 -0.22
CA ARG A 61 -10.86 -10.00 -1.68
C ARG A 61 -10.99 -11.36 -2.35
N GLY A 62 -10.98 -12.46 -1.58
CA GLY A 62 -11.12 -13.80 -2.14
C GLY A 62 -10.01 -14.15 -3.15
N CYS A 63 -8.77 -13.72 -2.89
CA CYS A 63 -7.60 -14.13 -3.69
C CYS A 63 -7.40 -15.64 -3.54
N LYS A 64 -7.32 -16.38 -4.66
CA LYS A 64 -7.30 -17.85 -4.67
C LYS A 64 -5.90 -18.43 -4.73
N LYS A 65 -4.93 -17.70 -5.30
CA LYS A 65 -3.53 -18.14 -5.31
C LYS A 65 -2.86 -17.69 -4.01
N GLY A 66 -1.94 -18.52 -3.52
CA GLY A 66 -1.14 -18.19 -2.34
C GLY A 66 -0.29 -16.93 -2.55
N SER A 67 -0.01 -16.23 -1.44
CA SER A 67 0.82 -15.03 -1.43
C SER A 67 2.32 -15.38 -1.39
N GLY A 68 3.15 -14.55 -2.03
CA GLY A 68 4.59 -14.74 -2.21
C GLY A 68 5.46 -13.70 -1.49
N MET A 69 5.04 -13.18 -0.34
CA MET A 69 5.63 -11.99 0.31
C MET A 69 7.17 -12.02 0.42
N HIS A 70 7.74 -13.15 0.85
CA HIS A 70 9.20 -13.29 0.97
C HIS A 70 9.92 -13.23 -0.39
N TRP A 71 9.31 -13.78 -1.44
CA TRP A 71 9.87 -13.74 -2.78
C TRP A 71 9.80 -12.35 -3.39
N ASP A 72 8.74 -11.60 -3.08
CA ASP A 72 8.58 -10.22 -3.53
C ASP A 72 9.64 -9.31 -2.91
N LEU A 73 10.01 -9.53 -1.63
CA LEU A 73 11.12 -8.82 -1.00
C LEU A 73 12.48 -9.10 -1.68
N VAL A 74 12.77 -10.37 -2.01
CA VAL A 74 14.00 -10.74 -2.72
C VAL A 74 14.03 -10.10 -4.11
N LEU A 75 12.91 -10.13 -4.84
CA LEU A 75 12.78 -9.52 -6.15
C LEU A 75 13.00 -7.99 -6.09
N MET A 76 12.41 -7.33 -5.10
CA MET A 76 12.60 -5.90 -4.85
C MET A 76 14.07 -5.57 -4.58
N GLY A 77 14.78 -6.38 -3.80
CA GLY A 77 16.22 -6.22 -3.56
C GLY A 77 17.06 -6.34 -4.83
N ILE A 78 16.76 -7.33 -5.68
CA ILE A 78 17.44 -7.53 -6.97
C ILE A 78 17.17 -6.33 -7.90
N CYS A 79 15.92 -5.89 -8.01
CA CYS A 79 15.56 -4.72 -8.81
C CYS A 79 16.25 -3.44 -8.32
N ALA A 80 16.28 -3.20 -7.01
CA ALA A 80 16.97 -2.05 -6.42
C ALA A 80 18.48 -2.08 -6.70
N PHE A 81 19.10 -3.25 -6.60
CA PHE A 81 20.51 -3.46 -6.93
C PHE A 81 20.80 -3.14 -8.41
N LEU A 82 20.00 -3.69 -9.33
CA LEU A 82 20.12 -3.42 -10.77
C LEU A 82 19.91 -1.94 -11.07
N CYS A 83 18.88 -1.31 -10.52
CA CYS A 83 18.65 0.14 -10.66
C CYS A 83 19.86 0.95 -10.15
N SER A 84 20.46 0.54 -9.03
CA SER A 84 21.66 1.20 -8.51
C SER A 84 22.88 1.06 -9.43
N LEU A 85 23.10 -0.11 -10.05
CA LEU A 85 24.19 -0.33 -11.01
C LEU A 85 24.04 0.56 -12.26
N PHE A 86 22.79 0.72 -12.73
CA PHE A 86 22.47 1.54 -13.90
C PHE A 86 22.15 3.00 -13.56
N GLY A 87 22.23 3.42 -12.29
CA GLY A 87 21.90 4.80 -11.89
C GLY A 87 20.46 5.21 -12.15
N LEU A 88 19.56 4.25 -12.17
CA LEU A 88 18.12 4.45 -12.33
C LEU A 88 17.48 4.71 -10.96
N PRO A 89 16.37 5.46 -10.90
CA PRO A 89 15.62 5.60 -9.65
C PRO A 89 15.16 4.23 -9.15
N TRP A 90 15.24 4.02 -7.84
CA TRP A 90 14.65 2.84 -7.21
C TRP A 90 13.13 2.92 -7.28
N MET A 91 12.50 1.76 -7.47
CA MET A 91 11.05 1.62 -7.50
C MET A 91 10.57 1.08 -6.15
N CYS A 92 9.38 1.48 -5.73
CA CYS A 92 8.68 0.92 -4.57
C CYS A 92 7.28 0.44 -4.97
N ALA A 93 6.69 -0.44 -4.17
CA ALA A 93 5.33 -0.91 -4.38
C ALA A 93 4.34 0.25 -4.20
N ALA A 94 3.53 0.52 -5.23
CA ALA A 94 2.58 1.63 -5.22
C ALA A 94 1.21 1.19 -4.71
N ALA A 95 0.96 1.31 -3.40
CA ALA A 95 -0.29 0.85 -2.76
C ALA A 95 -1.57 1.26 -3.50
N VAL A 96 -1.78 2.57 -3.71
CA VAL A 96 -3.00 3.12 -4.34
C VAL A 96 -3.22 2.56 -5.75
N GLN A 97 -2.15 2.41 -6.54
CA GLN A 97 -2.22 1.89 -7.90
C GLN A 97 -2.45 0.38 -7.92
N SER A 98 -1.76 -0.37 -7.06
CA SER A 98 -1.93 -1.83 -6.94
C SER A 98 -3.35 -2.18 -6.50
N LEU A 99 -3.92 -1.41 -5.58
CA LEU A 99 -5.33 -1.55 -5.15
C LEU A 99 -6.32 -1.24 -6.27
N ALA A 100 -6.09 -0.16 -7.01
CA ALA A 100 -6.95 0.20 -8.13
C ALA A 100 -6.93 -0.88 -9.22
N HIS A 101 -5.75 -1.41 -9.53
CA HIS A 101 -5.59 -2.52 -10.47
C HIS A 101 -6.30 -3.79 -9.95
N CYS A 102 -6.12 -4.14 -8.68
CA CYS A 102 -6.80 -5.27 -8.03
C CYS A 102 -8.34 -5.11 -8.08
N SER A 103 -8.86 -3.92 -7.75
CA SER A 103 -10.29 -3.61 -7.79
C SER A 103 -10.85 -3.60 -9.22
N SER A 104 -10.05 -3.30 -10.24
CA SER A 104 -10.50 -3.43 -11.63
C SER A 104 -10.65 -4.89 -12.09
N LEU A 105 -10.04 -5.83 -11.35
CA LEU A 105 -10.05 -7.27 -11.60
C LEU A 105 -10.95 -8.04 -10.62
N SER A 106 -11.58 -7.34 -9.67
CA SER A 106 -12.50 -7.94 -8.70
C SER A 106 -13.87 -8.16 -9.32
N VAL A 107 -14.37 -9.39 -9.20
CA VAL A 107 -15.73 -9.75 -9.59
C VAL A 107 -16.61 -9.67 -8.35
N MET A 108 -17.74 -8.96 -8.45
CA MET A 108 -18.67 -8.79 -7.33
C MET A 108 -19.66 -9.95 -7.26
N LYS A 109 -20.02 -10.37 -6.04
CA LYS A 109 -21.07 -11.38 -5.81
C LYS A 109 -22.41 -10.87 -6.34
N LYS A 110 -23.22 -11.79 -6.86
CA LYS A 110 -24.61 -11.50 -7.27
C LYS A 110 -25.52 -11.55 -6.04
N THR A 111 -25.53 -10.47 -5.27
CA THR A 111 -26.37 -10.39 -4.06
C THR A 111 -27.77 -9.84 -4.38
N ALA A 112 -28.74 -10.17 -3.54
CA ALA A 112 -30.12 -9.68 -3.66
C ALA A 112 -30.17 -8.13 -3.60
N PRO A 113 -31.18 -7.49 -4.23
CA PRO A 113 -31.32 -6.03 -4.20
C PRO A 113 -31.35 -5.50 -2.77
N GLY A 114 -30.40 -4.64 -2.42
CA GLY A 114 -30.29 -4.01 -1.09
C GLY A 114 -29.24 -4.62 -0.14
N ALA A 115 -28.64 -5.77 -0.49
CA ALA A 115 -27.51 -6.31 0.24
C ALA A 115 -26.20 -5.57 -0.11
N ARG A 116 -25.22 -5.62 0.80
CA ARG A 116 -23.94 -4.93 0.57
C ARG A 116 -23.19 -5.60 -0.59
N PRO A 117 -22.60 -4.82 -1.51
CA PRO A 117 -21.80 -5.38 -2.59
C PRO A 117 -20.52 -5.96 -2.01
N GLU A 118 -20.38 -7.27 -2.08
CA GLU A 118 -19.20 -8.03 -1.65
C GLU A 118 -18.40 -8.48 -2.86
N VAL A 119 -17.08 -8.55 -2.70
CA VAL A 119 -16.19 -9.15 -3.69
C VAL A 119 -16.30 -10.67 -3.58
N ASP A 120 -16.47 -11.33 -4.73
CA ASP A 120 -16.49 -12.80 -4.81
C ASP A 120 -15.08 -13.35 -4.93
N TYR A 121 -14.36 -12.93 -5.96
CA TYR A 121 -12.96 -13.26 -6.18
C TYR A 121 -12.28 -12.22 -7.09
N VAL A 122 -10.95 -12.20 -7.05
CA VAL A 122 -10.12 -11.38 -7.95
C VAL A 122 -9.51 -12.26 -9.04
N LEU A 123 -9.55 -11.77 -10.28
CA LEU A 123 -8.87 -12.41 -11.42
C LEU A 123 -7.35 -12.16 -11.34
N GLU A 124 -6.61 -13.17 -10.89
CA GLU A 124 -5.15 -13.08 -10.74
C GLU A 124 -4.42 -13.41 -12.05
N GLN A 125 -4.00 -12.37 -12.76
CA GLN A 125 -3.29 -12.46 -14.04
C GLN A 125 -1.94 -11.74 -14.04
N ARG A 126 -1.01 -12.24 -14.88
CA ARG A 126 0.32 -11.63 -15.08
C ARG A 126 0.37 -10.70 -16.30
N VAL A 127 -0.56 -10.87 -17.24
CA VAL A 127 -0.53 -10.23 -18.56
C VAL A 127 -0.78 -8.73 -18.46
N THR A 128 -1.70 -8.27 -17.62
CA THR A 128 -1.97 -6.83 -17.48
C THR A 128 -0.78 -6.06 -16.95
N THR A 129 -0.07 -6.58 -15.94
CA THR A 129 1.12 -5.92 -15.39
C THR A 129 2.23 -5.80 -16.45
N ILE A 130 2.46 -6.86 -17.23
CA ILE A 130 3.42 -6.84 -18.34
C ILE A 130 2.97 -5.85 -19.44
N GLY A 131 1.69 -5.89 -19.80
CA GLY A 131 1.10 -5.02 -20.81
C GLY A 131 1.19 -3.54 -20.44
N VAL A 132 0.86 -3.18 -19.20
CA VAL A 132 0.99 -1.81 -18.69
C VAL A 132 2.46 -1.37 -18.68
N SER A 133 3.37 -2.23 -18.23
CA SER A 133 4.81 -1.91 -18.20
C SER A 133 5.37 -1.67 -19.61
N LEU A 134 4.98 -2.51 -20.57
CA LEU A 134 5.38 -2.37 -21.97
C LEU A 134 4.78 -1.11 -22.61
N LEU A 135 3.51 -0.80 -22.30
CA LEU A 135 2.84 0.38 -22.81
C LEU A 135 3.44 1.67 -22.24
N ILE A 136 3.82 1.70 -20.95
CA ILE A 136 4.58 2.82 -20.36
C ILE A 136 5.90 3.01 -21.09
N GLY A 137 6.62 1.90 -21.38
CA GLY A 137 7.84 1.92 -22.18
C GLY A 137 7.62 2.52 -23.57
N LEU A 138 6.60 2.07 -24.29
CA LEU A 138 6.26 2.57 -25.64
C LEU A 138 5.86 4.06 -25.61
N ILE A 139 5.05 4.46 -24.63
CA ILE A 139 4.60 5.85 -24.44
C ILE A 139 5.80 6.77 -24.16
N ALA A 140 6.81 6.29 -23.42
CA ALA A 140 8.02 7.06 -23.17
C ALA A 140 8.78 7.42 -24.47
N PHE A 141 8.69 6.60 -25.52
CA PHE A 141 9.23 6.90 -26.86
C PHE A 141 8.32 7.77 -27.73
N GLY A 142 7.04 7.92 -27.36
CA GLY A 142 6.02 8.65 -28.13
C GLY A 142 6.15 10.17 -28.15
N GLY A 143 7.08 10.75 -27.38
CA GLY A 143 7.47 12.17 -27.45
C GLY A 143 6.29 13.15 -27.44
N ASN A 144 6.30 14.10 -28.38
CA ASN A 144 5.30 15.17 -28.49
C ASN A 144 3.91 14.73 -28.99
N TYR A 145 3.74 13.48 -29.43
CA TYR A 145 2.46 12.99 -29.96
C TYR A 145 1.44 12.71 -28.85
N LEU A 146 1.86 12.49 -27.61
CA LEU A 146 0.97 12.15 -26.48
C LEU A 146 0.81 13.31 -25.49
N ARG A 147 0.27 14.45 -25.95
CA ARG A 147 -0.05 15.60 -25.09
C ARG A 147 -1.42 15.44 -24.44
N LEU A 148 -1.45 14.75 -23.31
CA LEU A 148 -2.65 14.64 -22.47
C LEU A 148 -2.79 15.90 -21.58
N PRO A 149 -3.99 16.50 -21.48
CA PRO A 149 -4.20 17.63 -20.59
C PRO A 149 -4.05 17.20 -19.13
N LEU A 150 -3.23 17.92 -18.37
CA LEU A 150 -2.97 17.63 -16.95
C LEU A 150 -4.26 17.58 -16.12
N ALA A 151 -5.26 18.40 -16.48
CA ALA A 151 -6.57 18.41 -15.83
C ALA A 151 -7.28 17.04 -15.88
N SER A 152 -7.17 16.31 -16.99
CA SER A 152 -7.77 14.97 -17.11
C SER A 152 -7.08 13.96 -16.19
N LEU A 153 -5.75 14.02 -16.10
CA LEU A 153 -4.98 13.17 -15.19
C LEU A 153 -5.34 13.42 -13.72
N PHE A 154 -5.52 14.69 -13.32
CA PHE A 154 -5.98 15.01 -11.97
C PHE A 154 -7.39 14.48 -11.69
N GLY A 155 -8.29 14.49 -12.68
CA GLY A 155 -9.62 13.87 -12.56
C GLY A 155 -9.54 12.38 -12.29
N VAL A 156 -8.70 11.65 -13.03
CA VAL A 156 -8.47 10.21 -12.81
C VAL A 156 -7.82 9.96 -11.44
N PHE A 157 -6.81 10.74 -11.05
CA PHE A 157 -6.18 10.60 -9.73
C PHE A 157 -7.15 10.86 -8.59
N LEU A 158 -8.05 11.85 -8.72
CA LEU A 158 -9.08 12.11 -7.72
C LEU A 158 -10.06 10.92 -7.63
N TYR A 159 -10.52 10.40 -8.76
CA TYR A 159 -11.38 9.22 -8.80
C TYR A 159 -10.73 8.00 -8.11
N LEU A 160 -9.46 7.71 -8.43
CA LEU A 160 -8.70 6.63 -7.82
C LEU A 160 -8.52 6.84 -6.31
N GLY A 161 -8.28 8.09 -5.89
CA GLY A 161 -8.19 8.44 -4.47
C GLY A 161 -9.51 8.16 -3.74
N VAL A 162 -10.63 8.65 -4.25
CA VAL A 162 -11.96 8.46 -3.63
C VAL A 162 -12.38 7.00 -3.62
N MET A 163 -12.18 6.26 -4.72
CA MET A 163 -12.55 4.84 -4.80
C MET A 163 -11.78 4.00 -3.77
N ASN A 164 -10.48 4.26 -3.61
CA ASN A 164 -9.65 3.52 -2.65
C ASN A 164 -10.01 3.82 -1.18
N LEU A 165 -10.61 4.97 -0.87
CA LEU A 165 -11.07 5.29 0.48
C LEU A 165 -12.32 4.51 0.90
N ARG A 166 -13.14 4.04 -0.06
CA ARG A 166 -14.38 3.31 0.23
C ARG A 166 -14.15 1.96 0.91
N GLY A 167 -12.99 1.33 0.70
CA GLY A 167 -12.62 0.07 1.34
C GLY A 167 -11.95 0.22 2.70
N VAL A 168 -11.79 1.45 3.22
CA VAL A 168 -11.03 1.71 4.45
C VAL A 168 -11.97 1.81 5.65
N GLN A 169 -11.85 0.88 6.59
CA GLN A 169 -12.68 0.84 7.80
C GLN A 169 -12.62 2.14 8.62
N LEU A 170 -11.48 2.84 8.66
CA LEU A 170 -11.36 4.15 9.33
C LEU A 170 -12.37 5.16 8.76
N ILE A 171 -12.57 5.20 7.45
CA ILE A 171 -13.54 6.10 6.81
C ILE A 171 -14.96 5.71 7.22
N HIS A 172 -15.29 4.41 7.24
CA HIS A 172 -16.59 3.93 7.71
C HIS A 172 -16.85 4.35 9.16
N ARG A 173 -15.85 4.23 10.05
CA ARG A 173 -15.96 4.65 11.46
C ARG A 173 -16.07 6.18 11.62
N ILE A 174 -15.39 6.96 10.79
CA ILE A 174 -15.56 8.42 10.76
C ILE A 174 -16.98 8.79 10.32
N VAL A 175 -17.52 8.13 9.29
CA VAL A 175 -18.91 8.36 8.86
C VAL A 175 -19.90 7.96 9.97
N LEU A 176 -19.62 6.88 10.70
CA LEU A 176 -20.44 6.39 11.79
C LEU A 176 -20.57 7.40 12.95
N PHE A 177 -19.58 8.28 13.13
CA PHE A 177 -19.67 9.40 14.07
C PHE A 177 -20.85 10.34 13.77
N PHE A 178 -21.25 10.47 12.51
CA PHE A 178 -22.36 11.32 12.08
C PHE A 178 -23.70 10.58 12.01
N ILE A 179 -23.73 9.26 12.24
CA ILE A 179 -24.93 8.44 12.19
C ILE A 179 -25.54 8.31 13.59
N PRO A 180 -26.83 8.63 13.80
CA PRO A 180 -27.48 8.48 15.09
C PRO A 180 -27.54 7.01 15.52
N LYS A 181 -27.56 6.76 16.83
CA LYS A 181 -27.55 5.40 17.43
C LYS A 181 -28.59 4.42 16.85
N LYS A 182 -29.72 4.95 16.41
CA LYS A 182 -30.86 4.19 15.85
C LYS A 182 -30.58 3.59 14.47
N TYR A 183 -29.63 4.14 13.72
CA TYR A 183 -29.33 3.76 12.34
C TYR A 183 -27.96 3.09 12.20
N LEU A 184 -27.38 2.59 13.29
CA LEU A 184 -26.11 1.87 13.18
C LEU A 184 -26.31 0.63 12.30
N PRO A 185 -25.43 0.42 11.31
CA PRO A 185 -25.44 -0.77 10.50
C PRO A 185 -25.07 -1.98 11.35
N ASP A 186 -25.67 -3.12 11.02
CA ASP A 186 -25.31 -4.39 11.64
C ASP A 186 -23.90 -4.75 11.16
N THR A 187 -22.92 -4.49 12.03
CA THR A 187 -21.49 -4.71 11.80
C THR A 187 -20.94 -5.30 13.08
N ARG A 188 -20.00 -6.23 12.96
CA ARG A 188 -19.46 -6.99 14.09
C ARG A 188 -18.94 -6.09 15.22
N TYR A 189 -18.22 -5.03 14.86
CA TYR A 189 -17.75 -4.04 15.82
C TYR A 189 -18.88 -3.20 16.44
N ALA A 190 -20.01 -2.95 15.76
CA ALA A 190 -21.13 -2.22 16.37
C ALA A 190 -21.91 -3.05 17.40
N GLN A 191 -21.85 -4.38 17.30
CA GLN A 191 -22.49 -5.30 18.26
C GLN A 191 -21.56 -5.62 19.44
N GLU A 192 -20.27 -5.84 19.18
CA GLU A 192 -19.32 -6.32 20.19
C GLU A 192 -18.75 -5.22 21.10
N MET A 193 -18.86 -3.92 20.74
CA MET A 193 -18.31 -2.84 21.55
C MET A 193 -19.27 -1.67 21.77
N SER A 194 -19.05 -0.96 22.88
CA SER A 194 -19.76 0.29 23.14
C SER A 194 -19.31 1.39 22.17
N ILE A 195 -20.28 2.22 21.74
CA ILE A 195 -20.08 3.33 20.79
C ILE A 195 -18.97 4.29 21.25
N TRP A 196 -18.88 4.58 22.56
CA TRP A 196 -17.85 5.45 23.12
C TRP A 196 -16.44 4.89 22.93
N ARG A 197 -16.25 3.57 23.11
CA ARG A 197 -14.95 2.91 22.91
C ARG A 197 -14.56 2.88 21.44
N MET A 198 -15.52 2.67 20.55
CA MET A 198 -15.30 2.76 19.10
C MET A 198 -14.83 4.15 18.66
N HIS A 199 -15.46 5.21 19.19
CA HIS A 199 -15.04 6.58 18.90
C HIS A 199 -13.68 6.91 19.52
N LEU A 200 -13.39 6.42 20.72
CA LEU A 200 -12.06 6.56 21.34
C LEU A 200 -10.97 5.96 20.44
N TYR A 201 -11.18 4.73 19.94
CA TYR A 201 -10.25 4.09 19.02
C TYR A 201 -10.09 4.89 17.73
N THR A 202 -11.19 5.39 17.15
CA THR A 202 -11.16 6.22 15.93
C THR A 202 -10.39 7.52 16.16
N TRP A 203 -10.54 8.16 17.33
CA TRP A 203 -9.77 9.34 17.72
C TRP A 203 -8.27 9.06 17.82
N ILE A 204 -7.88 7.93 18.43
CA ILE A 204 -6.48 7.50 18.47
C ILE A 204 -5.93 7.34 17.05
N GLN A 205 -6.68 6.70 16.14
CA GLN A 205 -6.27 6.55 14.74
C GLN A 205 -6.13 7.89 14.01
N LEU A 206 -7.05 8.85 14.25
CA LEU A 206 -6.96 10.20 13.68
C LEU A 206 -5.73 10.96 14.18
N ILE A 207 -5.37 10.81 15.46
CA ILE A 207 -4.13 11.40 16.01
C ILE A 207 -2.90 10.77 15.34
N CYS A 208 -2.86 9.44 15.19
CA CYS A 208 -1.78 8.76 14.48
C CYS A 208 -1.65 9.24 13.02
N LEU A 209 -2.78 9.40 12.32
CA LEU A 209 -2.82 9.94 10.96
C LEU A 209 -2.26 11.36 10.90
N PHE A 210 -2.65 12.22 11.86
CA PHE A 210 -2.15 13.59 11.97
C PHE A 210 -0.64 13.65 12.22
N VAL A 211 -0.12 12.76 13.08
CA VAL A 211 1.33 12.63 13.34
C VAL A 211 2.08 12.26 12.06
N VAL A 212 1.62 11.24 11.33
CA VAL A 212 2.28 10.83 10.07
C VAL A 212 2.19 11.93 9.01
N TYR A 213 1.04 12.59 8.89
CA TYR A 213 0.87 13.73 7.98
C TYR A 213 1.89 14.84 8.28
N THR A 214 2.06 15.18 9.55
CA THR A 214 3.00 16.21 10.01
C THR A 214 4.45 15.82 9.73
N VAL A 215 4.84 14.56 10.03
CA VAL A 215 6.19 14.04 9.75
C VAL A 215 6.50 14.08 8.25
N LYS A 216 5.53 13.74 7.41
CA LYS A 216 5.66 13.77 5.95
C LYS A 216 5.72 15.19 5.38
N TYR A 217 5.01 16.13 5.99
CA TYR A 217 4.99 17.53 5.56
C TYR A 217 6.37 18.20 5.69
N PHE A 218 7.09 17.91 6.78
CA PHE A 218 8.43 18.46 7.00
C PHE A 218 9.51 17.64 6.28
N LYS A 219 10.13 18.21 5.24
CA LYS A 219 11.19 17.54 4.43
C LYS A 219 12.36 16.99 5.26
N LYS A 220 12.73 17.67 6.36
CA LYS A 220 13.84 17.25 7.23
C LYS A 220 13.52 16.00 8.05
N THR A 221 12.25 15.78 8.39
CA THR A 221 11.79 14.62 9.17
C THR A 221 11.24 13.50 8.30
N ALA A 222 11.11 13.70 6.99
CA ALA A 222 10.62 12.67 6.08
C ALA A 222 11.46 11.37 6.11
N LEU A 223 12.75 11.46 6.40
CA LEU A 223 13.62 10.28 6.61
C LEU A 223 13.22 9.43 7.82
N ALA A 224 12.50 10.01 8.79
CA ALA A 224 12.01 9.31 9.98
C ALA A 224 10.69 8.54 9.73
N PHE A 225 10.06 8.72 8.56
CA PHE A 225 8.76 8.14 8.24
C PHE A 225 8.65 6.63 8.49
N PRO A 226 9.63 5.77 8.09
CA PRO A 226 9.56 4.34 8.36
C PRO A 226 9.53 3.99 9.85
N PHE A 227 10.29 4.74 10.66
CA PHE A 227 10.36 4.52 12.10
C PHE A 227 9.05 4.91 12.80
N VAL A 228 8.36 5.94 12.30
CA VAL A 228 7.04 6.34 12.80
C VAL A 228 6.01 5.25 12.51
N LEU A 229 6.05 4.62 11.33
CA LEU A 229 5.17 3.48 11.02
C LEU A 229 5.46 2.28 11.92
N MET A 230 6.73 1.95 12.16
CA MET A 230 7.10 0.90 13.12
C MET A 230 6.60 1.21 14.53
N LEU A 231 6.73 2.47 14.99
CA LEU A 231 6.22 2.91 16.27
C LEU A 231 4.70 2.68 16.39
N PHE A 232 3.95 2.86 15.32
CA PHE A 232 2.50 2.60 15.33
C PHE A 232 2.16 1.12 15.48
N ILE A 233 2.97 0.23 14.89
CA ILE A 233 2.83 -1.22 15.10
C ILE A 233 3.05 -1.55 16.58
N PHE A 234 4.11 -0.99 17.20
CA PHE A 234 4.35 -1.16 18.64
C PHE A 234 3.25 -0.55 19.51
N LEU A 235 2.73 0.63 19.14
CA LEU A 235 1.60 1.26 19.82
C LEU A 235 0.37 0.34 19.77
N ARG A 236 0.09 -0.28 18.62
CA ARG A 236 -1.01 -1.25 18.48
C ARG A 236 -0.77 -2.53 19.29
N GLN A 237 0.46 -3.02 19.36
CA GLN A 237 0.74 -4.29 20.05
C GLN A 237 0.88 -4.15 21.58
N ILE A 238 1.30 -3.00 22.09
CA ILE A 238 1.61 -2.81 23.51
C ILE A 238 0.57 -1.93 24.21
N VAL A 239 0.20 -0.79 23.60
CA VAL A 239 -0.63 0.23 24.25
C VAL A 239 -2.12 -0.11 24.12
N LEU A 240 -2.57 -0.50 22.92
CA LEU A 240 -3.98 -0.80 22.66
C LEU A 240 -4.54 -1.97 23.50
N PRO A 241 -3.82 -3.09 23.71
CA PRO A 241 -4.29 -4.19 24.56
C PRO A 241 -4.39 -3.82 26.04
N HIS A 242 -3.81 -2.71 26.46
CA HIS A 242 -3.94 -2.19 27.81
C HIS A 242 -5.19 -1.32 28.00
N ILE A 243 -5.70 -0.73 26.91
CA ILE A 243 -6.86 0.18 26.92
C ILE A 243 -8.15 -0.56 26.53
N PHE A 244 -8.05 -1.51 25.60
CA PHE A 244 -9.17 -2.26 25.04
C PHE A 244 -9.08 -3.74 25.39
N THR A 245 -10.24 -4.39 25.48
CA THR A 245 -10.30 -5.84 25.71
C THR A 245 -9.97 -6.60 24.43
N GLN A 246 -9.47 -7.83 24.55
CA GLN A 246 -9.17 -8.71 23.41
C GLN A 246 -10.36 -8.92 22.44
N PRO A 247 -11.61 -9.16 22.88
CA PRO A 247 -12.73 -9.27 21.95
C PRO A 247 -12.99 -7.95 21.20
N GLU A 248 -12.89 -6.80 21.87
CA GLU A 248 -13.04 -5.50 21.21
C GLU A 248 -11.97 -5.27 20.14
N LEU A 249 -10.70 -5.59 20.44
CA LEU A 249 -9.62 -5.49 19.44
C LEU A 249 -9.82 -6.46 18.28
N LYS A 250 -10.30 -7.69 18.56
CA LYS A 250 -10.62 -8.65 17.52
C LYS A 250 -11.79 -8.18 16.64
N ALA A 251 -12.80 -7.53 17.21
CA ALA A 251 -13.92 -6.98 16.44
C ALA A 251 -13.51 -5.82 15.51
N ILE A 252 -12.50 -5.04 15.91
CA ILE A 252 -12.01 -3.88 15.15
C ILE A 252 -10.96 -4.27 14.10
N ASP A 253 -10.07 -5.20 14.44
CA ASP A 253 -8.94 -5.61 13.60
C ASP A 253 -9.23 -6.90 12.79
N GLY A 254 -10.26 -7.67 13.15
CA GLY A 254 -10.64 -8.91 12.47
C GLY A 254 -11.25 -8.65 11.11
N ASP A 255 -10.91 -9.50 10.14
CA ASP A 255 -11.60 -9.55 8.86
C ASP A 255 -13.02 -10.12 9.09
N GLU A 256 -14.06 -9.51 8.51
CA GLU A 256 -15.48 -9.92 8.68
C GLU A 256 -15.74 -11.38 8.25
N SER A 257 -14.78 -12.05 7.60
CA SER A 257 -14.87 -13.41 7.05
C SER A 257 -14.28 -14.51 7.94
N GLU A 258 -13.96 -14.27 9.22
CA GLU A 258 -13.55 -15.36 10.13
C GLU A 258 -14.73 -16.25 10.57
N ASP A 259 -15.98 -15.78 10.51
CA ASP A 259 -17.11 -16.53 11.07
C ASP A 259 -17.89 -17.37 10.03
N ASP A 260 -17.64 -17.20 8.73
CA ASP A 260 -18.30 -17.98 7.66
C ASP A 260 -17.53 -19.27 7.29
N ASP A 261 -16.26 -19.41 7.70
CA ASP A 261 -15.43 -20.57 7.35
C ASP A 261 -15.67 -21.80 8.26
N ASP A 262 -16.44 -21.65 9.35
CA ASP A 262 -16.82 -22.77 10.23
C ASP A 262 -18.09 -23.50 9.74
N TYR A 263 -18.74 -23.05 8.66
CA TYR A 263 -19.82 -23.81 8.00
C TYR A 263 -19.25 -24.73 6.92
N TYR A 264 -18.72 -25.87 7.34
CA TYR A 264 -18.43 -26.98 6.43
C TYR A 264 -19.76 -27.48 5.83
N ASP A 265 -20.08 -27.08 4.60
CA ASP A 265 -21.19 -27.65 3.83
C ASP A 265 -20.71 -28.94 3.13
N PRO A 266 -21.12 -30.13 3.59
CA PRO A 266 -20.67 -31.40 3.02
C PRO A 266 -21.24 -31.68 1.61
N THR A 267 -22.01 -30.76 1.01
CA THR A 267 -22.67 -30.97 -0.29
C THR A 267 -21.94 -30.39 -1.51
N LEU A 268 -20.84 -29.66 -1.33
CA LEU A 268 -20.06 -29.13 -2.45
C LEU A 268 -18.99 -30.14 -2.92
N PRO A 269 -18.94 -30.49 -4.22
CA PRO A 269 -17.91 -31.38 -4.75
C PRO A 269 -16.54 -30.69 -4.76
N VAL A 270 -15.52 -31.45 -4.37
CA VAL A 270 -14.09 -31.12 -4.35
C VAL A 270 -13.57 -30.75 -5.74
#